data_AF-A0A428UEG6-F1
#
_entry.id   AF-A0A428UEG6-F1
#
_cell.length_a   1.000
_cell.length_b   1.000
_cell.length_c   1.000
_cell.angle_alpha   90.00
_cell.angle_beta   90.00
_cell.angle_gamma   90.00
#
_symmetry.space_group_name_H-M   'P 1'
#
loop_
_entity.id
_entity.type
_entity.pdbx_description
1 polymer ?
#
loop_
_entity_poly.entity_id
_entity_poly.type
_entity_poly.pdbx_seq_one_letter_code
_entity_poly.pdbx_strand_id
1 'polypeptide(L)'
;MGISSSKSRTRGPSSSAISVNNSRGASVAAIELSSAFYDTLNEVDLEGSLSGQFKQLLQRLDQEASKYINSRVKDDGASTDWNCSQAEAQLVSAAWKCARGTYDLESTIEDTAYCTFRKDHVLKHSLTGTVKALKSTVVEPVAKPSVGDGLLPTLIVAVRGSASKMDHIVNANSQPRATEMFISPDFLDKPDLMAHSGFLNSAWALDDIVSERIKAYIENTENTNGQKLHVLFTGHSAGGAVATLFYLRYISDKAFDESARFSCVTFGAPPCVSTPINLSRYRCTEATLCLNIINEFDVVSRADKPYILSLVEFSRDVLRTVPKSPTQENPIETGRGLTFKDDIDSLSPISSQSTGLERGFVNQFTNVWNLPEPFYHHVGPRIVFVMRLHEGEMGLRAVQVPPAEFQTLLFCRTAVHGKARYGERVEMLESGRFNGRAGWDWALEAKIENEL
;
A
#
# COMPACT_ATOMS: atom_id res chain seq x y z
N MET A 1 -0.84 55.85 -52.29
CA MET A 1 0.37 55.19 -51.75
C MET A 1 0.14 53.69 -51.81
N GLY A 2 0.95 52.97 -52.60
CA GLY A 2 0.90 51.52 -52.68
C GLY A 2 2.23 51.03 -53.22
N ILE A 3 2.94 50.23 -52.44
CA ILE A 3 4.13 49.50 -52.88
C ILE A 3 4.04 48.07 -52.34
N SER A 4 4.20 47.15 -53.29
CA SER A 4 4.28 45.70 -53.16
C SER A 4 5.67 45.26 -52.66
N SER A 5 5.72 44.21 -51.85
CA SER A 5 6.88 43.32 -51.76
C SER A 5 6.47 41.96 -51.21
N SER A 6 6.74 40.92 -52.01
CA SER A 6 6.54 39.50 -51.75
C SER A 6 7.69 38.90 -50.94
N LYS A 7 7.37 38.01 -49.98
CA LYS A 7 8.33 37.01 -49.46
C LYS A 7 7.69 35.64 -49.35
N SER A 8 8.40 34.67 -49.90
CA SER A 8 8.06 33.26 -50.03
C SER A 8 8.12 32.51 -48.70
N ARG A 9 7.22 31.54 -48.53
CA ARG A 9 7.21 30.55 -47.45
C ARG A 9 8.12 29.38 -47.84
N THR A 10 9.23 29.19 -47.15
CA THR A 10 10.02 27.96 -47.17
C THR A 10 9.39 26.91 -46.28
N ARG A 11 9.05 25.75 -46.86
CA ARG A 11 8.64 24.51 -46.18
C ARG A 11 9.83 23.95 -45.39
N GLY A 12 9.66 23.77 -44.08
CA GLY A 12 10.57 22.95 -43.27
C GLY A 12 10.37 21.45 -43.53
N PRO A 13 11.41 20.62 -43.37
CA PRO A 13 11.35 19.19 -43.67
C PRO A 13 10.51 18.42 -42.65
N SER A 14 9.89 17.36 -43.15
CA SER A 14 9.03 16.39 -42.46
C SER A 14 9.72 15.69 -41.29
N SER A 15 9.06 15.72 -40.13
CA SER A 15 9.39 14.99 -38.89
C SER A 15 9.15 13.48 -39.03
N SER A 16 9.94 12.80 -39.86
CA SER A 16 9.89 11.36 -39.97
C SER A 16 11.30 10.82 -40.14
N ALA A 17 11.68 9.91 -39.24
CA ALA A 17 12.96 9.23 -39.13
C ALA A 17 14.07 10.01 -38.41
N ILE A 18 14.22 9.75 -37.10
CA ILE A 18 15.46 9.41 -36.41
C ILE A 18 15.07 8.91 -35.01
N SER A 19 15.69 7.83 -34.54
CA SER A 19 15.54 7.19 -33.22
C SER A 19 14.33 6.27 -33.01
N VAL A 20 14.14 5.30 -33.91
CA VAL A 20 13.43 4.05 -33.60
C VAL A 20 14.38 2.91 -33.93
N ASN A 21 15.11 2.36 -32.94
CA ASN A 21 15.33 0.90 -32.88
C ASN A 21 16.07 0.29 -31.68
N ASN A 22 16.52 1.03 -30.65
CA ASN A 22 17.18 0.39 -29.48
C ASN A 22 16.39 0.40 -28.16
N SER A 23 15.13 0.83 -28.16
CA SER A 23 14.31 0.95 -26.94
C SER A 23 13.10 0.02 -26.87
N ARG A 24 12.75 -0.70 -27.95
CA ARG A 24 11.55 -1.55 -27.97
C ARG A 24 11.73 -2.89 -27.23
N GLY A 25 12.84 -3.60 -27.44
CA GLY A 25 13.06 -4.90 -26.78
C GLY A 25 13.27 -4.82 -25.26
N ALA A 26 14.04 -3.83 -24.80
CA ALA A 26 14.28 -3.61 -23.37
C ALA A 26 13.03 -3.08 -22.63
N SER A 27 12.18 -2.30 -23.30
CA SER A 27 10.92 -1.80 -22.73
C SER A 27 9.87 -2.91 -22.64
N VAL A 28 9.78 -3.81 -23.62
CA VAL A 28 8.89 -4.98 -23.56
C VAL A 28 9.28 -5.91 -22.41
N ALA A 29 10.56 -6.24 -22.24
CA ALA A 29 11.01 -7.08 -21.12
C ALA A 29 10.82 -6.39 -19.74
N ALA A 30 10.91 -5.06 -19.67
CA ALA A 30 10.60 -4.30 -18.47
C ALA A 30 9.11 -4.34 -18.13
N ILE A 31 8.25 -4.20 -19.15
CA ILE A 31 6.80 -4.31 -19.02
C ILE A 31 6.39 -5.74 -18.65
N GLU A 32 7.02 -6.76 -19.22
CA GLU A 32 6.77 -8.17 -18.90
C GLU A 32 7.23 -8.53 -17.48
N LEU A 33 8.41 -8.07 -17.03
CA LEU A 33 8.88 -8.32 -15.66
C LEU A 33 8.02 -7.56 -14.65
N SER A 34 7.68 -6.31 -14.95
CA SER A 34 6.75 -5.50 -14.16
C SER A 34 5.38 -6.19 -14.08
N SER A 35 4.84 -6.64 -15.22
CA SER A 35 3.61 -7.43 -15.29
C SER A 35 3.71 -8.73 -14.50
N ALA A 36 4.84 -9.43 -14.52
CA ALA A 36 5.06 -10.64 -13.75
C ALA A 36 5.13 -10.38 -12.24
N PHE A 37 5.76 -9.28 -11.81
CA PHE A 37 5.69 -8.79 -10.43
C PHE A 37 4.25 -8.46 -10.03
N TYR A 38 3.53 -7.76 -10.89
CA TYR A 38 2.11 -7.46 -10.67
C TYR A 38 1.24 -8.73 -10.63
N ASP A 39 1.45 -9.69 -11.53
CA ASP A 39 0.76 -10.98 -11.54
C ASP A 39 1.04 -11.81 -10.27
N THR A 40 2.20 -11.64 -9.68
CA THR A 40 2.54 -12.23 -8.38
C THR A 40 1.80 -11.54 -7.24
N LEU A 41 1.73 -10.21 -7.26
CA LEU A 41 0.89 -9.47 -6.31
C LEU A 41 -0.58 -9.92 -6.43
N ASN A 42 -1.02 -10.30 -7.63
CA ASN A 42 -2.36 -10.82 -7.91
C ASN A 42 -2.60 -12.24 -7.34
N GLU A 43 -1.58 -13.11 -7.33
CA GLU A 43 -1.70 -14.50 -6.87
C GLU A 43 -1.51 -14.67 -5.36
N VAL A 44 -0.92 -13.70 -4.67
CA VAL A 44 -0.75 -13.76 -3.20
C VAL A 44 -2.05 -13.43 -2.45
N ASP A 45 -3.02 -12.73 -3.07
CA ASP A 45 -4.33 -12.44 -2.45
C ASP A 45 -5.35 -13.60 -2.62
N LEU A 46 -5.07 -14.55 -3.52
CA LEU A 46 -5.94 -15.65 -3.92
C LEU A 46 -5.19 -16.99 -3.79
N GLU A 47 -5.15 -17.54 -2.58
CA GLU A 47 -4.83 -18.95 -2.28
C GLU A 47 -3.88 -19.69 -3.24
N GLY A 48 -2.60 -19.35 -3.15
CA GLY A 48 -1.49 -20.31 -3.13
C GLY A 48 -1.41 -21.36 -4.23
N SER A 49 -0.97 -20.99 -5.43
CA SER A 49 -0.22 -21.92 -6.31
C SER A 49 0.70 -21.17 -7.28
N LEU A 50 1.70 -20.47 -6.76
CA LEU A 50 2.82 -19.98 -7.58
C LEU A 50 3.61 -21.18 -8.11
N SER A 51 3.99 -21.14 -9.39
CA SER A 51 4.85 -22.19 -9.97
C SER A 51 6.17 -22.33 -9.18
N GLY A 52 6.71 -23.55 -9.06
CA GLY A 52 7.89 -23.81 -8.25
C GLY A 52 9.13 -23.00 -8.66
N GLN A 53 9.30 -22.74 -9.96
CA GLN A 53 10.38 -21.90 -10.50
C GLN A 53 10.24 -20.44 -10.04
N PHE A 54 9.00 -19.95 -9.98
CA PHE A 54 8.72 -18.59 -9.58
C PHE A 54 8.91 -18.39 -8.06
N LYS A 55 8.52 -19.38 -7.24
CA LYS A 55 8.82 -19.39 -5.80
C LYS A 55 10.33 -19.32 -5.52
N GLN A 56 11.14 -20.04 -6.31
CA GLN A 56 12.59 -19.98 -6.22
C GLN A 56 13.13 -18.60 -6.60
N LEU A 57 12.55 -17.94 -7.61
CA LEU A 57 12.92 -16.57 -7.98
C LEU A 57 12.65 -15.58 -6.84
N LEU A 58 11.45 -15.62 -6.25
CA LEU A 58 11.11 -14.78 -5.09
C LEU A 58 12.05 -15.01 -3.90
N GLN A 59 12.41 -16.27 -3.62
CA GLN A 59 13.37 -16.59 -2.57
C GLN A 59 14.76 -16.01 -2.85
N ARG A 60 15.22 -16.05 -4.10
CA ARG A 60 16.49 -15.44 -4.49
C ARG A 60 16.48 -13.93 -4.37
N LEU A 61 15.37 -13.29 -4.77
CA LEU A 61 15.19 -11.85 -4.61
C LEU A 61 15.24 -11.44 -3.13
N ASP A 62 14.56 -12.20 -2.27
CA ASP A 62 14.58 -11.98 -0.83
C ASP A 62 15.99 -12.16 -0.23
N GLN A 63 16.71 -13.21 -0.66
CA GLN A 63 18.11 -13.44 -0.26
C GLN A 63 19.03 -12.31 -0.73
N GLU A 64 18.90 -11.85 -1.97
CA GLU A 64 19.70 -10.75 -2.48
C GLU A 64 19.38 -9.45 -1.73
N ALA A 65 18.09 -9.15 -1.53
CA ALA A 65 17.65 -7.95 -0.83
C ALA A 65 18.19 -7.93 0.60
N SER A 66 18.24 -9.09 1.27
CA SER A 66 18.76 -9.22 2.64
C SER A 66 20.23 -8.78 2.82
N LYS A 67 21.00 -8.71 1.72
CA LYS A 67 22.38 -8.19 1.77
C LYS A 67 22.41 -6.69 2.02
N TYR A 68 21.37 -5.96 1.61
CA TYR A 68 21.32 -4.51 1.73
C TYR A 68 20.85 -4.08 3.10
N ILE A 69 21.55 -3.10 3.69
CA ILE A 69 21.25 -2.66 5.07
C ILE A 69 19.88 -2.00 5.21
N ASN A 70 19.34 -1.47 4.10
CA ASN A 70 18.03 -0.85 4.04
C ASN A 70 16.91 -1.83 3.67
N SER A 71 17.14 -3.14 3.64
CA SER A 71 16.09 -4.13 3.39
C SER A 71 15.10 -4.31 4.55
N ARG A 72 15.51 -3.93 5.76
CA ARG A 72 14.74 -4.08 7.01
C ARG A 72 14.69 -2.78 7.80
N VAL A 73 13.74 -2.66 8.71
CA VAL A 73 13.68 -1.52 9.65
C VAL A 73 14.88 -1.62 10.60
N LYS A 74 15.56 -0.49 10.83
CA LYS A 74 16.73 -0.44 11.70
C LYS A 74 16.31 -0.54 13.16
N ASP A 75 17.05 -1.33 13.93
CA ASP A 75 16.77 -1.48 15.36
C ASP A 75 17.21 -0.24 16.16
N ASP A 76 18.25 0.46 15.69
CA ASP A 76 18.86 1.68 16.23
C ASP A 76 18.56 2.95 15.39
N GLY A 77 17.48 2.90 14.58
CA GLY A 77 17.09 3.96 13.65
C GLY A 77 16.33 5.13 14.31
N ALA A 78 15.71 5.95 13.47
CA ALA A 78 14.81 7.03 13.91
C ALA A 78 13.41 6.50 14.28
N SER A 79 13.18 5.20 14.07
CA SER A 79 11.94 4.51 14.41
C SER A 79 11.79 4.32 15.91
N THR A 80 10.58 4.58 16.42
CA THR A 80 10.26 4.45 17.84
C THR A 80 9.23 3.34 18.04
N ASP A 81 9.30 2.64 19.17
CA ASP A 81 8.27 1.68 19.53
C ASP A 81 6.91 2.38 19.61
N TRP A 82 5.94 1.85 18.87
CA TRP A 82 4.56 2.29 18.94
C TRP A 82 3.87 1.52 20.06
N ASN A 83 3.61 2.20 21.17
CA ASN A 83 2.90 1.65 22.32
C ASN A 83 1.47 2.18 22.31
N CYS A 84 0.53 1.33 21.89
CA CYS A 84 -0.89 1.67 21.89
C CYS A 84 -1.57 1.20 23.19
N SER A 85 -2.73 1.79 23.50
CA SER A 85 -3.61 1.31 24.57
C SER A 85 -4.34 0.02 24.16
N GLN A 86 -4.96 -0.65 25.13
CA GLN A 86 -5.80 -1.81 24.86
C GLN A 86 -6.97 -1.46 23.92
N ALA A 87 -7.62 -0.31 24.12
CA ALA A 87 -8.73 0.14 23.27
C ALA A 87 -8.30 0.42 21.83
N GLU A 88 -7.11 0.99 21.62
CA GLU A 88 -6.56 1.20 20.28
C GLU A 88 -6.26 -0.13 19.59
N ALA A 89 -5.65 -1.09 20.30
CA ALA A 89 -5.38 -2.42 19.77
C ALA A 89 -6.67 -3.17 19.40
N GLN A 90 -7.70 -3.07 20.25
CA GLN A 90 -9.02 -3.64 20.02
C GLN A 90 -9.70 -3.02 18.79
N LEU A 91 -9.60 -1.70 18.61
CA LEU A 91 -10.12 -1.00 17.43
C LEU A 91 -9.36 -1.39 16.16
N VAL A 92 -8.03 -1.48 16.20
CA VAL A 92 -7.21 -1.97 15.09
C VAL A 92 -7.59 -3.41 14.73
N SER A 93 -7.83 -4.26 15.73
CA SER A 93 -8.27 -5.64 15.48
C SER A 93 -9.68 -5.71 14.89
N ALA A 94 -10.63 -4.91 15.38
CA ALA A 94 -11.97 -4.82 14.80
C ALA A 94 -11.92 -4.33 13.34
N ALA A 95 -11.08 -3.32 13.04
CA ALA A 95 -10.84 -2.83 11.69
C ALA A 95 -10.26 -3.94 10.80
N TRP A 96 -9.30 -4.72 11.29
CA TRP A 96 -8.72 -5.85 10.56
C TRP A 96 -9.76 -6.93 10.23
N LYS A 97 -10.56 -7.35 11.24
CA LYS A 97 -11.61 -8.36 11.07
C LYS A 97 -12.63 -7.91 10.00
N CYS A 98 -13.01 -6.62 10.02
CA CYS A 98 -13.87 -6.01 8.99
C CYS A 98 -13.20 -5.95 7.61
N ALA A 99 -11.94 -5.52 7.52
CA ALA A 99 -11.18 -5.48 6.27
C ALA A 99 -11.06 -6.87 5.63
N ARG A 100 -10.71 -7.89 6.42
CA ARG A 100 -10.66 -9.30 5.99
C ARG A 100 -12.04 -9.81 5.56
N GLY A 101 -13.10 -9.43 6.29
CA GLY A 101 -14.48 -9.81 6.01
C GLY A 101 -15.04 -9.29 4.67
N THR A 102 -14.33 -8.38 3.98
CA THR A 102 -14.71 -7.94 2.62
C THR A 102 -14.40 -8.98 1.53
N TYR A 103 -13.55 -9.97 1.84
CA TYR A 103 -13.16 -11.04 0.92
C TYR A 103 -14.12 -12.24 0.96
N ASP A 104 -14.93 -12.32 2.02
CA ASP A 104 -16.05 -13.25 2.15
C ASP A 104 -17.28 -12.46 2.63
N LEU A 105 -18.06 -11.97 1.66
CA LEU A 105 -19.19 -11.08 1.90
C LEU A 105 -20.40 -11.79 2.53
N GLU A 106 -20.46 -13.12 2.41
CA GLU A 106 -21.57 -13.93 2.94
C GLU A 106 -21.32 -14.29 4.41
N SER A 107 -20.06 -14.47 4.81
CA SER A 107 -19.70 -14.73 6.20
C SER A 107 -20.08 -13.58 7.15
N THR A 108 -20.52 -13.96 8.36
CA THR A 108 -20.57 -13.06 9.51
C THR A 108 -19.19 -12.98 10.15
N ILE A 109 -18.84 -11.81 10.69
CA ILE A 109 -17.64 -11.68 11.51
C ILE A 109 -18.00 -12.21 12.90
N GLU A 110 -17.18 -13.10 13.44
CA GLU A 110 -17.41 -13.64 14.77
C GLU A 110 -17.19 -12.58 15.84
N ASP A 111 -18.08 -12.56 16.84
CA ASP A 111 -17.94 -11.72 18.01
C ASP A 111 -16.67 -12.08 18.78
N THR A 112 -16.11 -11.08 19.44
CA THR A 112 -14.91 -11.23 20.27
C THR A 112 -15.27 -11.11 21.74
N ALA A 113 -14.30 -11.29 22.63
CA ALA A 113 -14.51 -11.08 24.05
C ALA A 113 -14.86 -9.61 24.41
N TYR A 114 -14.54 -8.63 23.55
CA TYR A 114 -14.69 -7.20 23.85
C TYR A 114 -15.70 -6.48 22.97
N CYS A 115 -16.03 -6.99 21.77
CA CYS A 115 -17.02 -6.38 20.89
C CYS A 115 -17.83 -7.39 20.08
N THR A 116 -19.03 -6.96 19.67
CA THR A 116 -19.91 -7.65 18.74
C THR A 116 -19.87 -7.01 17.36
N PHE A 117 -20.12 -7.79 16.31
CA PHE A 117 -20.10 -7.34 14.93
C PHE A 117 -21.48 -7.49 14.28
N ARG A 118 -22.19 -6.37 14.17
CA ARG A 118 -23.50 -6.34 13.50
C ARG A 118 -23.36 -5.85 12.07
N LYS A 119 -23.64 -6.74 11.11
CA LYS A 119 -23.67 -6.40 9.68
C LYS A 119 -24.64 -5.24 9.42
N ASP A 120 -24.16 -4.21 8.74
CA ASP A 120 -24.95 -3.02 8.36
C ASP A 120 -25.32 -3.05 6.88
N HIS A 121 -24.32 -3.08 5.99
CA HIS A 121 -24.53 -3.10 4.55
C HIS A 121 -23.47 -3.92 3.84
N VAL A 122 -23.83 -4.55 2.72
CA VAL A 122 -22.90 -5.27 1.84
C VAL A 122 -23.19 -4.88 0.40
N LEU A 123 -22.15 -4.41 -0.28
CA LEU A 123 -22.15 -4.17 -1.71
C LEU A 123 -21.21 -5.20 -2.37
N LYS A 124 -21.76 -5.97 -3.31
CA LYS A 124 -20.97 -6.85 -4.17
C LYS A 124 -20.26 -6.03 -5.23
N HIS A 125 -19.06 -6.46 -5.62
CA HIS A 125 -18.28 -5.83 -6.69
C HIS A 125 -19.06 -5.86 -8.01
N SER A 126 -18.82 -4.88 -8.89
CA SER A 126 -19.36 -4.92 -10.25
C SER A 126 -18.67 -6.01 -11.06
N LEU A 127 -19.39 -6.60 -12.03
CA LEU A 127 -18.83 -7.58 -12.97
C LEU A 127 -17.63 -7.03 -13.76
N THR A 128 -17.57 -5.71 -13.94
CA THR A 128 -16.50 -4.99 -14.63
C THR A 128 -15.30 -4.66 -13.75
N GLY A 129 -15.34 -4.96 -12.44
CA GLY A 129 -14.29 -4.63 -11.46
C GLY A 129 -14.21 -3.15 -11.06
N THR A 130 -14.96 -2.27 -11.74
CA THR A 130 -14.92 -0.82 -11.50
C THR A 130 -15.48 -0.40 -10.14
N VAL A 131 -16.47 -1.13 -9.62
CA VAL A 131 -17.02 -0.92 -8.27
C VAL A 131 -16.44 -2.00 -7.37
N LYS A 132 -15.64 -1.60 -6.38
CA LYS A 132 -15.08 -2.51 -5.39
C LYS A 132 -16.18 -3.02 -4.46
N ALA A 133 -15.98 -4.24 -3.93
CA ALA A 133 -16.85 -4.73 -2.87
C ALA A 133 -16.66 -3.90 -1.59
N LEU A 134 -17.75 -3.68 -0.87
CA LEU A 134 -17.77 -2.90 0.36
C LEU A 134 -18.64 -3.61 1.39
N LYS A 135 -18.22 -3.58 2.66
CA LYS A 135 -18.96 -4.11 3.80
C LYS A 135 -18.92 -3.08 4.91
N SER A 136 -20.07 -2.60 5.37
CA SER A 136 -20.18 -1.83 6.59
C SER A 136 -20.66 -2.71 7.74
N THR A 137 -20.12 -2.47 8.92
CA THR A 137 -20.41 -3.23 10.14
C THR A 137 -20.47 -2.26 11.31
N VAL A 138 -21.53 -2.32 12.10
CA VAL A 138 -21.57 -1.62 13.39
C VAL A 138 -20.89 -2.51 14.42
N VAL A 139 -19.87 -1.96 15.09
CA VAL A 139 -19.11 -2.65 16.13
C VAL A 139 -19.46 -2.03 17.47
N GLU A 140 -20.00 -2.84 18.36
CA GLU A 140 -20.50 -2.43 19.67
C GLU A 140 -19.68 -3.14 20.77
N PRO A 141 -19.34 -2.46 21.87
CA PRO A 141 -18.61 -3.11 22.96
C PRO A 141 -19.53 -4.09 23.71
N VAL A 142 -19.00 -5.24 24.14
CA VAL A 142 -19.76 -6.26 24.90
C VAL A 142 -20.13 -5.77 26.30
N ALA A 143 -19.24 -5.00 26.93
CA ALA A 143 -19.48 -4.33 28.20
C ALA A 143 -19.69 -2.83 28.00
N LYS A 144 -20.40 -2.16 28.92
CA LYS A 144 -20.46 -0.69 28.89
C LYS A 144 -19.02 -0.15 29.00
N PRO A 145 -18.60 0.75 28.10
CA PRO A 145 -17.23 1.26 28.10
C PRO A 145 -16.90 1.85 29.47
N SER A 146 -15.70 1.53 29.96
CA SER A 146 -15.01 2.30 30.99
C SER A 146 -15.07 3.78 30.60
N VAL A 147 -15.17 4.67 31.59
CA VAL A 147 -15.08 6.11 31.34
C VAL A 147 -13.65 6.41 30.87
N GLY A 148 -13.39 6.31 29.56
CA GLY A 148 -12.06 6.47 28.97
C GLY A 148 -11.92 5.91 27.54
N ASP A 149 -12.55 4.77 27.23
CA ASP A 149 -12.29 4.01 25.98
C ASP A 149 -13.16 4.42 24.80
N GLY A 150 -13.35 5.73 24.59
CA GLY A 150 -14.30 6.31 23.64
C GLY A 150 -14.10 5.95 22.15
N LEU A 151 -13.45 4.85 21.78
CA LEU A 151 -13.29 4.35 20.41
C LEU A 151 -14.47 3.48 19.94
N LEU A 152 -15.22 2.84 20.84
CA LEU A 152 -16.44 2.08 20.53
C LEU A 152 -17.66 2.72 21.20
N PRO A 153 -18.88 2.61 20.63
CA PRO A 153 -19.23 1.93 19.38
C PRO A 153 -18.77 2.69 18.12
N THR A 154 -18.62 1.99 17.01
CA THR A 154 -18.18 2.58 15.72
C THR A 154 -18.83 1.91 14.52
N LEU A 155 -19.14 2.70 13.49
CA LEU A 155 -19.46 2.18 12.16
C LEU A 155 -18.16 1.96 11.39
N ILE A 156 -17.80 0.72 11.12
CA ILE A 156 -16.66 0.38 10.27
C ILE A 156 -17.11 0.21 8.83
N VAL A 157 -16.59 1.04 7.92
CA VAL A 157 -16.76 0.93 6.47
C VAL A 157 -15.51 0.31 5.86
N ALA A 158 -15.60 -0.96 5.46
CA ALA A 158 -14.49 -1.72 4.92
C ALA A 158 -14.59 -1.88 3.40
N VAL A 159 -13.51 -1.53 2.69
CA VAL A 159 -13.40 -1.68 1.23
C VAL A 159 -12.50 -2.85 0.86
N ARG A 160 -12.95 -3.72 -0.04
CA ARG A 160 -12.17 -4.85 -0.52
C ARG A 160 -10.97 -4.38 -1.34
N GLY A 161 -9.86 -5.10 -1.20
CA GLY A 161 -8.74 -5.04 -2.15
C GLY A 161 -9.15 -5.37 -3.59
N SER A 162 -8.17 -5.32 -4.48
CA SER A 162 -8.38 -5.69 -5.88
C SER A 162 -8.64 -7.20 -5.99
N ALA A 163 -9.57 -7.58 -6.87
CA ALA A 163 -10.02 -8.97 -7.00
C ALA A 163 -9.58 -9.61 -8.33
N SER A 164 -9.09 -8.81 -9.28
CA SER A 164 -8.76 -9.25 -10.64
C SER A 164 -7.43 -8.68 -11.15
N LYS A 165 -6.74 -9.40 -12.04
CA LYS A 165 -5.49 -8.97 -12.70
C LYS A 165 -5.65 -7.61 -13.42
N MET A 166 -6.84 -7.32 -13.95
CA MET A 166 -7.16 -6.05 -14.62
C MET A 166 -7.21 -4.86 -13.65
N ASP A 167 -7.72 -5.04 -12.43
CA ASP A 167 -7.73 -3.98 -11.41
C ASP A 167 -6.31 -3.53 -11.06
N HIS A 168 -5.35 -4.45 -11.05
CA HIS A 168 -3.96 -4.14 -10.72
C HIS A 168 -3.21 -3.45 -11.86
N ILE A 169 -3.47 -3.82 -13.13
CA ILE A 169 -2.84 -3.18 -14.30
C ILE A 169 -3.34 -1.73 -14.46
N VAL A 170 -4.63 -1.48 -14.25
CA VAL A 170 -5.20 -0.12 -14.22
C VAL A 170 -4.62 0.67 -13.04
N ASN A 171 -4.43 0.03 -11.88
CA ASN A 171 -3.83 0.67 -10.71
C ASN A 171 -2.29 0.81 -10.77
N ALA A 172 -1.59 0.14 -11.67
CA ALA A 172 -0.13 0.23 -11.78
C ALA A 172 0.34 1.38 -12.68
N ASN A 173 -0.50 1.77 -13.64
CA ASN A 173 -0.17 2.76 -14.68
C ASN A 173 -0.95 4.08 -14.55
N SER A 174 -1.66 4.26 -13.45
CA SER A 174 -2.56 5.38 -13.24
C SER A 174 -1.81 6.65 -12.81
N GLN A 175 -1.82 7.66 -13.69
CA GLN A 175 -1.31 9.01 -13.40
C GLN A 175 -2.11 9.64 -12.26
N PRO A 176 -1.53 10.60 -11.50
CA PRO A 176 -2.26 11.31 -10.48
C PRO A 176 -3.43 12.07 -11.10
N ARG A 177 -4.53 12.16 -10.37
CA ARG A 177 -5.70 12.95 -10.73
C ARG A 177 -6.06 13.89 -9.59
N ALA A 178 -6.44 15.11 -9.92
CA ALA A 178 -6.85 16.11 -8.94
C ALA A 178 -8.02 15.61 -8.09
N THR A 179 -7.99 15.92 -6.78
CA THR A 179 -9.01 15.50 -5.82
C THR A 179 -10.06 16.57 -5.54
N GLU A 180 -9.98 17.74 -6.16
CA GLU A 180 -10.81 18.93 -5.85
C GLU A 180 -12.33 18.69 -5.91
N MET A 181 -12.78 17.74 -6.74
CA MET A 181 -14.19 17.35 -6.85
C MET A 181 -14.61 16.25 -5.87
N PHE A 182 -13.72 15.82 -4.99
CA PHE A 182 -13.94 14.71 -4.03
C PHE A 182 -13.53 15.04 -2.60
N ILE A 183 -12.46 15.82 -2.43
CA ILE A 183 -11.91 16.28 -1.16
C ILE A 183 -11.93 17.80 -1.21
N SER A 184 -12.53 18.43 -0.21
CA SER A 184 -12.68 19.88 -0.16
C SER A 184 -11.31 20.58 -0.15
N PRO A 185 -10.98 21.41 -1.15
CA PRO A 185 -9.66 22.03 -1.27
C PRO A 185 -9.40 23.05 -0.15
N ASP A 186 -10.44 23.71 0.33
CA ASP A 186 -10.37 24.71 1.41
C ASP A 186 -10.01 24.11 2.77
N PHE A 187 -10.12 22.79 2.90
CA PHE A 187 -9.84 22.09 4.14
C PHE A 187 -8.39 21.61 4.22
N LEU A 188 -7.73 21.39 3.09
CA LEU A 188 -6.33 20.96 3.07
C LEU A 188 -5.43 22.16 2.81
N ASP A 189 -4.25 22.21 3.41
CA ASP A 189 -3.21 23.22 3.10
C ASP A 189 -2.59 23.01 1.70
N LYS A 190 -3.28 22.21 0.86
CA LYS A 190 -2.86 21.59 -0.39
C LYS A 190 -4.06 21.59 -1.35
N PRO A 191 -4.43 22.74 -1.92
CA PRO A 191 -5.53 22.83 -2.89
C PRO A 191 -5.24 22.05 -4.18
N ASP A 192 -3.98 21.69 -4.43
CA ASP A 192 -3.47 20.92 -5.56
C ASP A 192 -3.24 19.44 -5.23
N LEU A 193 -3.87 18.91 -4.16
CA LEU A 193 -3.76 17.49 -3.84
C LEU A 193 -4.21 16.64 -5.03
N MET A 194 -3.34 15.72 -5.43
CA MET A 194 -3.67 14.68 -6.41
C MET A 194 -3.67 13.33 -5.71
N ALA A 195 -4.51 12.43 -6.21
CA ALA A 195 -4.55 11.05 -5.77
C ALA A 195 -4.29 10.11 -6.94
N HIS A 196 -3.87 8.91 -6.62
CA HIS A 196 -3.76 7.83 -7.58
C HIS A 196 -5.12 7.56 -8.26
N SER A 197 -5.20 7.75 -9.58
CA SER A 197 -6.49 7.84 -10.28
C SER A 197 -7.34 6.57 -10.22
N GLY A 198 -6.74 5.38 -10.21
CA GLY A 198 -7.49 4.14 -10.05
C GLY A 198 -8.18 4.00 -8.68
N PHE A 199 -7.53 4.44 -7.61
CA PHE A 199 -8.12 4.45 -6.26
C PHE A 199 -9.16 5.56 -6.13
N LEU A 200 -8.90 6.74 -6.70
CA LEU A 200 -9.86 7.84 -6.71
C LEU A 200 -11.14 7.50 -7.47
N ASN A 201 -11.02 6.85 -8.64
CA ASN A 201 -12.19 6.38 -9.38
C ASN A 201 -13.00 5.34 -8.59
N SER A 202 -12.31 4.44 -7.87
CA SER A 202 -12.98 3.47 -7.00
C SER A 202 -13.72 4.16 -5.84
N ALA A 203 -13.12 5.21 -5.26
CA ALA A 203 -13.73 6.00 -4.20
C ALA A 203 -14.97 6.75 -4.71
N TRP A 204 -14.88 7.41 -5.87
CA TRP A 204 -16.04 8.06 -6.52
C TRP A 204 -17.18 7.10 -6.81
N ALA A 205 -16.88 5.91 -7.32
CA ALA A 205 -17.91 4.92 -7.65
C ALA A 205 -18.69 4.41 -6.43
N LEU A 206 -18.12 4.56 -5.23
CA LEU A 206 -18.69 4.12 -3.95
C LEU A 206 -19.26 5.26 -3.11
N ASP A 207 -19.10 6.50 -3.57
CA ASP A 207 -19.24 7.70 -2.75
C ASP A 207 -20.65 7.94 -2.22
N ASP A 208 -21.65 7.87 -3.11
CA ASP A 208 -23.06 8.06 -2.75
C ASP A 208 -23.50 7.01 -1.74
N ILE A 209 -23.08 5.75 -1.94
CA ILE A 209 -23.41 4.62 -1.07
C ILE A 209 -22.80 4.83 0.32
N VAL A 210 -21.52 5.20 0.39
CA VAL A 210 -20.84 5.46 1.67
C VAL A 210 -21.47 6.65 2.39
N SER A 211 -21.79 7.72 1.65
CA SER A 211 -22.42 8.93 2.19
C SER A 211 -23.79 8.61 2.80
N GLU A 212 -24.62 7.83 2.10
CA GLU A 212 -25.92 7.39 2.57
C GLU A 212 -25.80 6.51 3.82
N ARG A 213 -24.86 5.56 3.86
CA ARG A 213 -24.64 4.71 5.03
C ARG A 213 -24.24 5.50 6.27
N ILE A 214 -23.33 6.46 6.11
CA ILE A 214 -22.88 7.30 7.24
C ILE A 214 -24.03 8.17 7.73
N LYS A 215 -24.80 8.81 6.84
CA LYS A 215 -25.99 9.58 7.22
C LYS A 215 -27.01 8.72 7.97
N ALA A 216 -27.34 7.54 7.44
CA ALA A 216 -28.26 6.61 8.08
C ALA A 216 -27.76 6.17 9.46
N TYR A 217 -26.45 5.92 9.62
CA TYR A 217 -25.89 5.59 10.93
C TYR A 217 -26.00 6.76 11.91
N ILE A 218 -25.71 7.98 11.46
CA ILE A 218 -25.81 9.18 12.29
C ILE A 218 -27.25 9.44 12.73
N GLU A 219 -28.21 9.33 11.82
CA GLU A 219 -29.63 9.58 12.09
C GLU A 219 -30.27 8.54 13.00
N ASN A 220 -29.85 7.28 12.91
CA ASN A 220 -30.45 6.16 13.65
C ASN A 220 -29.74 5.83 14.97
N THR A 221 -28.64 6.51 15.31
CA THR A 221 -27.88 6.23 16.54
C THR A 221 -28.07 7.35 17.55
N GLU A 222 -28.62 7.01 18.71
CA GLU A 222 -28.76 7.97 19.81
C GLU A 222 -27.39 8.35 20.39
N ASN A 223 -27.09 9.65 20.44
CA ASN A 223 -25.89 10.15 21.09
C ASN A 223 -26.07 10.17 22.62
N THR A 224 -25.74 9.05 23.26
CA THR A 224 -25.96 8.84 24.69
C THR A 224 -24.97 9.60 25.60
N ASN A 225 -23.81 9.99 25.08
CA ASN A 225 -22.69 10.54 25.88
C ASN A 225 -22.27 11.96 25.45
N GLY A 226 -23.01 12.60 24.55
CA GLY A 226 -22.64 13.92 23.99
C GLY A 226 -21.38 13.92 23.12
N GLN A 227 -20.80 12.75 22.84
CA GLN A 227 -19.65 12.60 21.96
C GLN A 227 -20.08 12.43 20.51
N LYS A 228 -19.27 12.91 19.55
CA LYS A 228 -19.54 12.66 18.13
C LYS A 228 -19.51 11.15 17.86
N LEU A 229 -20.46 10.69 17.04
CA LEU A 229 -20.51 9.31 16.57
C LEU A 229 -19.23 8.96 15.81
N HIS A 230 -18.78 7.72 15.96
CA HIS A 230 -17.53 7.28 15.35
C HIS A 230 -17.79 6.50 14.07
N VAL A 231 -17.06 6.89 13.01
CA VAL A 231 -16.97 6.14 11.76
C VAL A 231 -15.51 5.81 11.49
N LEU A 232 -15.21 4.57 11.13
CA LEU A 232 -13.88 4.12 10.79
C LEU A 232 -13.84 3.59 9.35
N PHE A 233 -12.93 4.12 8.54
CA PHE A 233 -12.64 3.57 7.22
C PHE A 233 -11.50 2.56 7.31
N THR A 234 -11.66 1.42 6.64
CA THR A 234 -10.61 0.40 6.61
C THR A 234 -10.56 -0.37 5.30
N GLY A 235 -9.44 -1.04 5.08
CA GLY A 235 -9.25 -1.93 3.95
C GLY A 235 -7.87 -2.55 3.96
N HIS A 236 -7.78 -3.70 3.29
CA HIS A 236 -6.53 -4.38 3.02
C HIS A 236 -6.07 -4.09 1.59
N SER A 237 -4.75 -3.99 1.38
CA SER A 237 -4.17 -3.77 0.05
C SER A 237 -4.77 -2.53 -0.64
N ALA A 238 -5.13 -2.62 -1.92
CA ALA A 238 -5.79 -1.54 -2.67
C ALA A 238 -7.07 -1.00 -2.01
N GLY A 239 -7.77 -1.80 -1.21
CA GLY A 239 -8.96 -1.35 -0.48
C GLY A 239 -8.61 -0.35 0.61
N GLY A 240 -7.45 -0.50 1.25
CA GLY A 240 -6.94 0.46 2.23
C GLY A 240 -6.61 1.82 1.60
N ALA A 241 -6.08 1.85 0.37
CA ALA A 241 -5.86 3.11 -0.35
C ALA A 241 -7.16 3.85 -0.64
N VAL A 242 -8.23 3.13 -0.99
CA VAL A 242 -9.57 3.71 -1.19
C VAL A 242 -10.16 4.21 0.14
N ALA A 243 -10.00 3.44 1.22
CA ALA A 243 -10.41 3.85 2.57
C ALA A 243 -9.72 5.14 3.03
N THR A 244 -8.43 5.32 2.72
CA THR A 244 -7.70 6.56 2.98
C THR A 244 -8.30 7.76 2.25
N LEU A 245 -8.72 7.60 0.99
CA LEU A 245 -9.37 8.68 0.25
C LEU A 245 -10.73 9.04 0.83
N PHE A 246 -11.51 8.06 1.30
CA PHE A 246 -12.73 8.33 2.04
C PHE A 246 -12.45 9.10 3.33
N TYR A 247 -11.49 8.65 4.13
CA TYR A 247 -11.10 9.36 5.34
C TYR A 247 -10.81 10.84 5.07
N LEU A 248 -9.97 11.14 4.08
CA LEU A 248 -9.66 12.52 3.68
C LEU A 248 -10.90 13.30 3.23
N ARG A 249 -11.78 12.68 2.44
CA ARG A 249 -13.03 13.30 2.02
C ARG A 249 -13.87 13.71 3.22
N TYR A 250 -14.12 12.80 4.15
CA TYR A 250 -15.08 13.02 5.23
C TYR A 250 -14.55 13.96 6.32
N ILE A 251 -13.25 13.93 6.62
CA ILE A 251 -12.67 14.96 7.48
C ILE A 251 -12.69 16.34 6.80
N SER A 252 -12.64 16.38 5.46
CA SER A 252 -12.69 17.64 4.70
C SER A 252 -14.09 18.23 4.53
N ASP A 253 -15.13 17.46 4.81
CA ASP A 253 -16.51 17.89 4.72
C ASP A 253 -17.00 18.38 6.09
N LYS A 254 -17.20 19.70 6.21
CA LYS A 254 -17.62 20.33 7.47
C LYS A 254 -18.93 19.76 8.02
N ALA A 255 -19.89 19.40 7.16
CA ALA A 255 -21.18 18.89 7.63
C ALA A 255 -21.02 17.52 8.31
N PHE A 256 -20.15 16.68 7.75
CA PHE A 256 -19.83 15.38 8.34
C PHE A 256 -18.92 15.51 9.55
N ASP A 257 -17.88 16.34 9.49
CA ASP A 257 -16.95 16.56 10.60
C ASP A 257 -17.65 17.14 11.85
N GLU A 258 -18.70 17.94 11.68
CA GLU A 258 -19.52 18.42 12.79
C GLU A 258 -20.38 17.31 13.44
N SER A 259 -20.84 16.34 12.63
CA SER A 259 -21.80 15.31 13.04
C SER A 259 -21.14 14.02 13.57
N ALA A 260 -19.95 13.72 13.08
CA ALA A 260 -19.22 12.49 13.37
C ALA A 260 -17.72 12.76 13.44
N ARG A 261 -16.99 11.84 14.08
CA ARG A 261 -15.54 11.79 14.03
C ARG A 261 -15.10 10.60 13.21
N PHE A 262 -14.00 10.75 12.50
CA PHE A 262 -13.52 9.76 11.54
C PHE A 262 -12.17 9.19 11.94
N SER A 263 -12.04 7.87 11.81
CA SER A 263 -10.77 7.15 11.87
C SER A 263 -10.48 6.46 10.55
N CYS A 264 -9.22 6.14 10.31
CA CYS A 264 -8.76 5.30 9.21
C CYS A 264 -7.70 4.33 9.71
N VAL A 265 -7.91 3.03 9.51
CA VAL A 265 -6.88 2.02 9.79
C VAL A 265 -6.75 1.14 8.58
N THR A 266 -5.58 1.13 7.94
CA THR A 266 -5.32 0.37 6.71
C THR A 266 -4.30 -0.73 6.94
N PHE A 267 -4.36 -1.79 6.13
CA PHE A 267 -3.48 -2.95 6.26
C PHE A 267 -2.81 -3.25 4.92
N GLY A 268 -1.50 -3.04 4.86
CA GLY A 268 -0.72 -3.31 3.65
C GLY A 268 -1.14 -2.45 2.46
N ALA A 269 -1.75 -1.30 2.71
CA ALA A 269 -2.19 -0.40 1.65
C ALA A 269 -0.97 0.19 0.91
N PRO A 270 -1.05 0.41 -0.41
CA PRO A 270 -0.08 1.22 -1.14
C PRO A 270 -0.27 2.73 -0.86
N PRO A 271 0.77 3.55 -1.04
CA PRO A 271 0.63 5.01 -0.95
C PRO A 271 -0.29 5.53 -2.07
N CYS A 272 -1.04 6.61 -1.83
CA CYS A 272 -2.11 7.01 -2.75
C CYS A 272 -2.27 8.52 -2.99
N VAL A 273 -1.54 9.40 -2.30
CA VAL A 273 -1.63 10.86 -2.48
C VAL A 273 -0.31 11.47 -2.95
N SER A 274 -0.34 12.47 -3.81
CA SER A 274 0.86 13.05 -4.44
C SER A 274 1.72 13.91 -3.51
N THR A 275 1.16 14.35 -2.37
CA THR A 275 1.88 15.18 -1.40
C THR A 275 1.63 14.68 0.01
N PRO A 276 2.62 14.78 0.93
CA PRO A 276 2.43 14.46 2.33
C PRO A 276 1.37 15.38 2.96
N ILE A 277 0.45 14.78 3.73
CA ILE A 277 -0.60 15.49 4.45
C ILE A 277 -0.26 15.53 5.94
N ASN A 278 -0.30 16.72 6.54
CA ASN A 278 -0.08 16.90 7.96
C ASN A 278 -1.39 16.87 8.74
N LEU A 279 -1.76 15.70 9.25
CA LEU A 279 -3.02 15.51 9.98
C LEU A 279 -3.12 16.26 11.30
N SER A 280 -2.01 16.68 11.92
CA SER A 280 -2.06 17.41 13.20
C SER A 280 -2.72 18.78 13.09
N ARG A 281 -2.88 19.31 11.86
CA ARG A 281 -3.60 20.55 11.59
C ARG A 281 -5.12 20.36 11.51
N TYR A 282 -5.58 19.13 11.35
CA TYR A 282 -6.99 18.80 11.12
C TYR A 282 -7.59 18.11 12.34
N ARG A 283 -7.76 18.88 13.43
CA ARG A 283 -8.44 18.55 14.72
C ARG A 283 -8.79 17.06 14.94
N CYS A 284 -7.81 16.18 14.84
CA CYS A 284 -7.97 14.79 15.24
C CYS A 284 -7.90 14.84 16.76
N THR A 285 -9.05 14.95 17.41
CA THR A 285 -9.17 14.82 18.86
C THR A 285 -8.52 13.51 19.29
N GLU A 286 -8.06 13.40 20.54
CA GLU A 286 -7.42 12.19 21.10
C GLU A 286 -8.24 10.89 20.95
N ALA A 287 -9.49 10.98 20.51
CA ALA A 287 -10.40 9.87 20.25
C ALA A 287 -10.48 9.42 18.76
N THR A 288 -9.53 9.73 17.86
CA THR A 288 -9.50 9.15 16.49
C THR A 288 -8.13 8.62 16.09
N LEU A 289 -8.12 7.61 15.22
CA LEU A 289 -6.90 6.97 14.71
C LEU A 289 -6.77 7.16 13.20
N CYS A 290 -5.57 7.47 12.71
CA CYS A 290 -5.24 7.40 11.28
C CYS A 290 -3.93 6.62 11.12
N LEU A 291 -4.01 5.31 10.89
CA LEU A 291 -2.86 4.40 10.93
C LEU A 291 -2.72 3.60 9.65
N ASN A 292 -1.47 3.43 9.20
CA ASN A 292 -1.11 2.46 8.17
C ASN A 292 -0.37 1.31 8.84
N ILE A 293 -1.03 0.17 8.99
CA ILE A 293 -0.45 -1.05 9.55
C ILE A 293 0.26 -1.81 8.43
N ILE A 294 1.58 -1.96 8.56
CA ILE A 294 2.45 -2.45 7.50
C ILE A 294 3.28 -3.61 8.02
N ASN A 295 3.28 -4.74 7.32
CA ASN A 295 4.21 -5.81 7.63
C ASN A 295 5.61 -5.43 7.12
N GLU A 296 6.65 -5.61 7.95
CA GLU A 296 8.02 -5.47 7.46
C GLU A 296 8.22 -6.37 6.23
N PHE A 297 8.90 -5.83 5.22
CA PHE A 297 9.11 -6.43 3.89
C PHE A 297 7.92 -6.39 2.94
N ASP A 298 6.75 -5.89 3.34
CA ASP A 298 5.57 -5.81 2.46
C ASP A 298 5.80 -4.83 1.32
N VAL A 299 5.92 -5.38 0.11
CA VAL A 299 6.14 -4.64 -1.13
C VAL A 299 4.97 -3.76 -1.53
N VAL A 300 3.73 -4.13 -1.18
CA VAL A 300 2.53 -3.37 -1.60
C VAL A 300 2.52 -2.01 -0.92
N SER A 301 2.96 -1.94 0.33
CA SER A 301 3.07 -0.67 1.05
C SER A 301 4.12 0.29 0.51
N ARG A 302 4.94 -0.17 -0.44
CA ARG A 302 5.88 0.67 -1.20
C ARG A 302 5.51 0.81 -2.67
N ALA A 303 4.47 0.12 -3.14
CA ALA A 303 4.15 -0.02 -4.55
C ALA A 303 3.61 1.28 -5.16
N ASP A 304 4.53 2.14 -5.57
CA ASP A 304 4.32 3.17 -6.58
C ASP A 304 5.16 2.87 -7.83
N LYS A 305 4.91 3.63 -8.90
CA LYS A 305 5.53 3.36 -10.20
C LYS A 305 7.08 3.44 -10.13
N PRO A 306 7.71 4.49 -9.58
CA PRO A 306 9.17 4.53 -9.44
C PRO A 306 9.74 3.36 -8.65
N TYR A 307 9.11 2.99 -7.53
CA TYR A 307 9.58 1.91 -6.68
C TYR A 307 9.53 0.55 -7.39
N ILE A 308 8.41 0.24 -8.07
CA ILE A 308 8.28 -1.02 -8.80
C ILE A 308 9.29 -1.12 -9.95
N LEU A 309 9.57 -0.01 -10.65
CA LEU A 309 10.62 0.02 -11.67
C LEU A 309 12.01 -0.26 -11.08
N SER A 310 12.31 0.28 -9.89
CA SER A 310 13.55 0.00 -9.16
C SER A 310 13.66 -1.48 -8.76
N LEU A 311 12.57 -2.10 -8.29
CA LEU A 311 12.55 -3.54 -7.99
C LEU A 311 12.73 -4.40 -9.25
N VAL A 312 12.18 -3.98 -10.38
CA VAL A 312 12.39 -4.65 -11.67
C VAL A 312 13.87 -4.60 -12.07
N GLU A 313 14.53 -3.46 -11.91
CA GLU A 313 15.98 -3.32 -12.14
C GLU A 313 16.79 -4.21 -11.20
N PHE A 314 16.49 -4.13 -9.90
CA PHE A 314 17.06 -4.99 -8.87
C PHE A 314 16.99 -6.47 -9.26
N SER A 315 15.81 -6.91 -9.71
CA SER A 315 15.55 -8.29 -10.09
C SER A 315 16.32 -8.73 -11.32
N ARG A 316 16.52 -7.84 -12.30
CA ARG A 316 17.37 -8.13 -13.46
C ARG A 316 18.82 -8.32 -13.05
N ASP A 317 19.31 -7.55 -12.09
CA ASP A 317 20.69 -7.68 -11.61
C ASP A 317 20.88 -9.01 -10.85
N VAL A 318 19.90 -9.43 -10.05
CA VAL A 318 19.89 -10.77 -9.42
C VAL A 318 19.93 -11.89 -10.46
N LEU A 319 19.20 -11.74 -11.57
CA LEU A 319 19.16 -12.74 -12.63
C LEU A 319 20.46 -12.78 -13.47
N ARG A 320 21.18 -11.66 -13.59
CA ARG A 320 22.44 -11.56 -14.34
C ARG A 320 23.64 -12.16 -13.59
N THR A 321 23.61 -12.16 -12.26
CA THR A 321 24.68 -12.72 -11.41
C THR A 321 24.62 -14.24 -11.28
N VAL A 322 23.64 -14.90 -11.92
CA VAL A 322 23.58 -16.36 -12.00
C VAL A 322 24.74 -16.87 -12.87
N PRO A 323 25.65 -17.72 -12.34
CA PRO A 323 26.62 -18.40 -13.16
C PRO A 323 25.88 -19.22 -14.22
N LYS A 324 26.16 -19.01 -15.51
CA LYS A 324 25.73 -19.95 -16.54
C LYS A 324 26.26 -21.32 -16.12
N SER A 325 25.36 -22.26 -15.80
CA SER A 325 25.73 -23.65 -15.61
C SER A 325 26.56 -24.12 -16.81
N PRO A 326 27.65 -24.88 -16.62
CA PRO A 326 28.45 -25.36 -17.73
C PRO A 326 27.57 -26.26 -18.59
N THR A 327 27.18 -25.77 -19.76
CA THR A 327 26.50 -26.58 -20.76
C THR A 327 27.48 -27.68 -21.17
N GLN A 328 27.19 -28.93 -20.81
CA GLN A 328 27.87 -30.07 -21.41
C GLN A 328 27.52 -30.07 -22.89
N GLU A 329 28.52 -29.78 -23.72
CA GLU A 329 28.47 -30.03 -25.15
C GLU A 329 28.31 -31.54 -25.37
N ASN A 330 27.21 -31.95 -25.98
CA ASN A 330 27.13 -33.23 -26.68
C ASN A 330 26.62 -32.93 -28.10
N PRO A 331 27.44 -33.11 -29.14
CA PRO A 331 26.99 -32.95 -30.51
C PRO A 331 26.18 -34.18 -30.92
N ILE A 332 24.88 -34.01 -31.19
CA ILE A 332 24.10 -34.98 -31.95
C ILE A 332 23.80 -34.35 -33.30
N GLU A 333 24.51 -34.84 -34.33
CA GLU A 333 24.17 -34.62 -35.72
C GLU A 333 22.82 -35.26 -36.02
N THR A 334 21.85 -34.48 -36.48
CA THR A 334 20.91 -34.89 -37.53
C THR A 334 20.38 -33.63 -38.22
N GLY A 335 20.61 -33.53 -39.53
CA GLY A 335 20.33 -32.33 -40.30
C GLY A 335 18.86 -32.18 -40.72
N ARG A 336 18.41 -30.92 -40.81
CA ARG A 336 17.97 -30.26 -42.07
C ARG A 336 17.66 -28.80 -41.76
N GLY A 337 18.17 -27.92 -42.62
CA GLY A 337 18.37 -26.49 -42.43
C GLY A 337 17.14 -25.66 -42.04
N LEU A 338 17.40 -24.51 -41.42
CA LEU A 338 17.34 -23.21 -42.10
C LEU A 338 18.39 -22.27 -41.46
N THR A 339 19.16 -21.62 -42.31
CA THR A 339 20.34 -20.81 -42.06
C THR A 339 20.01 -19.42 -41.50
N PHE A 340 20.64 -19.04 -40.38
CA PHE A 340 21.07 -17.65 -40.13
C PHE A 340 22.45 -17.71 -39.48
N LYS A 341 23.47 -17.45 -40.30
CA LYS A 341 24.85 -17.24 -39.88
C LYS A 341 25.20 -15.79 -40.18
N ASP A 342 25.99 -15.25 -39.27
CA ASP A 342 26.81 -14.04 -39.35
C ASP A 342 26.21 -12.75 -38.76
N ASP A 343 27.07 -12.07 -38.00
CA ASP A 343 26.95 -10.78 -37.29
C ASP A 343 26.72 -10.81 -35.76
N ILE A 344 27.51 -11.60 -35.03
CA ILE A 344 27.92 -11.27 -33.65
C ILE A 344 29.44 -11.31 -33.59
N ASP A 345 30.10 -10.36 -34.25
CA ASP A 345 31.51 -10.07 -34.04
C ASP A 345 31.80 -8.65 -34.53
N SER A 346 31.24 -7.65 -33.83
CA SER A 346 31.72 -6.26 -33.84
C SER A 346 30.90 -5.41 -32.88
N LEU A 347 31.22 -5.44 -31.59
CA LEU A 347 30.90 -4.33 -30.68
C LEU A 347 32.13 -4.02 -29.83
N SER A 348 32.94 -3.10 -30.36
CA SER A 348 33.93 -2.34 -29.60
C SER A 348 33.25 -1.47 -28.52
N PRO A 349 33.98 -1.09 -27.44
CA PRO A 349 33.40 -0.40 -26.30
C PRO A 349 33.07 1.05 -26.67
N ILE A 350 31.78 1.38 -26.77
CA ILE A 350 31.34 2.75 -27.04
C ILE A 350 31.13 3.51 -25.73
N SER A 351 31.94 4.56 -25.62
CA SER A 351 31.94 5.68 -24.70
C SER A 351 30.56 6.15 -24.22
N SER A 352 30.49 6.42 -22.93
CA SER A 352 29.39 7.02 -22.18
C SER A 352 29.06 8.43 -22.65
N GLN A 353 27.82 8.64 -23.12
CA GLN A 353 27.15 9.94 -23.01
C GLN A 353 25.73 9.76 -22.45
N SER A 354 25.45 10.60 -21.46
CA SER A 354 24.37 10.62 -20.49
C SER A 354 22.99 10.93 -21.09
N THR A 355 22.01 10.09 -20.76
CA THR A 355 20.60 10.47 -20.67
C THR A 355 20.17 10.23 -19.21
N GLY A 356 19.58 11.24 -18.58
CA GLY A 356 19.38 11.36 -17.13
C GLY A 356 18.34 10.43 -16.50
N LEU A 357 18.55 9.12 -16.59
CA LEU A 357 18.24 8.21 -15.48
C LEU A 357 19.59 7.91 -14.83
N GLU A 358 19.85 8.48 -13.66
CA GLU A 358 21.01 8.04 -12.87
C GLU A 358 20.83 6.55 -12.57
N ARG A 359 21.75 5.73 -13.08
CA ARG A 359 21.82 4.30 -12.78
C ARG A 359 21.74 4.14 -11.26
N GLY A 360 20.97 3.17 -10.79
CA GLY A 360 21.04 2.72 -9.39
C GLY A 360 22.46 2.29 -9.06
N PHE A 361 23.30 3.23 -8.61
CA PHE A 361 24.63 2.94 -8.13
C PHE A 361 24.46 2.35 -6.74
N VAL A 362 24.84 1.10 -6.53
CA VAL A 362 25.08 0.58 -5.18
C VAL A 362 26.17 1.46 -4.56
N ASN A 363 25.89 2.13 -3.45
CA ASN A 363 26.94 2.84 -2.73
C ASN A 363 27.86 1.80 -2.09
N GLN A 364 29.03 1.59 -2.71
CA GLN A 364 29.99 0.53 -2.34
C GLN A 364 30.51 0.68 -0.91
N PHE A 365 30.35 1.84 -0.28
CA PHE A 365 30.75 2.10 1.10
C PHE A 365 29.68 1.72 2.15
N THR A 366 28.41 1.55 1.77
CA THR A 366 27.31 1.35 2.74
C THR A 366 26.36 0.18 2.42
N ASN A 367 26.57 -0.56 1.32
CA ASN A 367 25.69 -1.65 0.86
C ASN A 367 24.18 -1.30 0.94
N VAL A 368 23.85 -0.11 0.44
CA VAL A 368 22.48 0.42 0.34
C VAL A 368 22.00 0.32 -1.10
N TRP A 369 20.79 -0.19 -1.30
CA TRP A 369 20.11 -0.10 -2.60
C TRP A 369 19.44 1.27 -2.69
N ASN A 370 19.88 2.09 -3.64
CA ASN A 370 19.34 3.43 -3.83
C ASN A 370 17.96 3.35 -4.47
N LEU A 371 16.94 3.79 -3.72
CA LEU A 371 15.56 3.83 -4.17
C LEU A 371 15.21 5.23 -4.68
N PRO A 372 14.37 5.34 -5.73
CA PRO A 372 13.90 6.63 -6.21
C PRO A 372 12.98 7.29 -5.17
N GLU A 373 12.81 8.61 -5.28
CA GLU A 373 11.82 9.33 -4.49
C GLU A 373 10.41 8.79 -4.77
N PRO A 374 9.57 8.66 -3.72
CA PRO A 374 8.21 8.20 -3.90
C PRO A 374 7.39 9.26 -4.62
N PHE A 375 6.55 8.79 -5.54
CA PHE A 375 5.60 9.62 -6.27
C PHE A 375 4.27 9.76 -5.53
N TYR A 376 3.93 8.78 -4.68
CA TYR A 376 2.79 8.83 -3.78
C TYR A 376 3.23 8.64 -2.33
N HIS A 377 2.42 9.18 -1.42
CA HIS A 377 2.63 9.13 0.02
C HIS A 377 1.46 8.46 0.74
N HIS A 378 1.76 7.94 1.92
CA HIS A 378 0.76 7.47 2.89
C HIS A 378 0.19 8.65 3.69
N VAL A 379 -1.02 8.47 4.21
CA VAL A 379 -1.68 9.44 5.09
C VAL A 379 -1.68 8.89 6.51
N GLY A 380 -1.10 9.63 7.46
CA GLY A 380 -0.96 9.21 8.86
C GLY A 380 0.31 8.40 9.19
N PRO A 381 0.54 8.09 10.47
CA PRO A 381 1.62 7.20 10.93
C PRO A 381 1.71 5.87 10.17
N ARG A 382 2.95 5.41 9.97
CA ARG A 382 3.25 4.07 9.44
C ARG A 382 3.73 3.20 10.58
N ILE A 383 2.85 2.31 11.03
CA ILE A 383 3.11 1.34 12.08
C ILE A 383 3.59 0.06 11.41
N VAL A 384 4.88 -0.22 11.49
CA VAL A 384 5.49 -1.40 10.91
C VAL A 384 5.54 -2.52 11.93
N PHE A 385 4.93 -3.65 11.59
CA PHE A 385 5.03 -4.90 12.33
C PHE A 385 6.30 -5.64 11.91
N VAL A 386 7.20 -5.71 12.88
CA VAL A 386 8.53 -6.25 12.77
C VAL A 386 8.57 -7.54 13.59
N MET A 387 8.91 -8.65 12.94
CA MET A 387 9.07 -9.92 13.64
C MET A 387 10.55 -10.10 13.97
N ARG A 388 10.88 -10.34 15.24
CA ARG A 388 12.26 -10.57 15.71
C ARG A 388 12.30 -11.80 16.59
N LEU A 389 13.43 -12.50 16.59
CA LEU A 389 13.68 -13.58 17.53
C LEU A 389 14.11 -12.97 18.87
N HIS A 390 13.39 -13.28 19.94
CA HIS A 390 13.71 -12.90 21.31
C HIS A 390 13.65 -14.15 22.19
N GLU A 391 14.74 -14.47 22.88
CA GLU A 391 14.82 -15.64 23.77
C GLU A 391 14.42 -16.99 23.13
N GLY A 392 14.63 -17.11 21.81
CA GLY A 392 14.30 -18.33 21.06
C GLY A 392 12.87 -18.37 20.51
N GLU A 393 12.02 -17.39 20.82
CA GLU A 393 10.67 -17.26 20.27
C GLU A 393 10.55 -16.05 19.34
N MET A 394 9.67 -16.13 18.35
CA MET A 394 9.40 -15.01 17.45
C MET A 394 8.42 -14.04 18.11
N GLY A 395 8.91 -12.87 18.50
CA GLY A 395 8.11 -11.78 19.06
C GLY A 395 7.69 -10.76 18.01
N LEU A 396 6.53 -10.15 18.22
CA LEU A 396 6.07 -8.98 17.47
C LEU A 396 6.65 -7.71 18.10
N ARG A 397 7.24 -6.86 17.28
CA ARG A 397 7.55 -5.48 17.60
C ARG A 397 6.75 -4.57 16.68
N ALA A 398 6.01 -3.61 17.22
CA ALA A 398 5.28 -2.61 16.48
C ALA A 398 6.03 -1.28 16.60
N VAL A 399 6.49 -0.74 15.46
CA VAL A 399 7.31 0.48 15.43
C VAL A 399 6.68 1.53 14.53
N GLN A 400 6.68 2.78 14.97
CA GLN A 400 6.35 3.91 14.12
C GLN A 400 7.60 4.33 13.35
N VAL A 401 7.58 4.17 12.03
CA VAL A 401 8.70 4.52 11.16
C VAL A 401 8.49 5.95 10.64
N PRO A 402 9.48 6.88 10.66
CA PRO A 402 9.35 8.22 10.06
C PRO A 402 9.37 8.21 8.52
N PRO A 403 8.71 9.15 7.81
CA PRO A 403 8.59 9.12 6.34
C PRO A 403 9.93 9.00 5.62
N ALA A 404 10.92 9.77 6.08
CA ALA A 404 12.27 9.79 5.53
C ALA A 404 13.00 8.44 5.67
N GLU A 405 12.75 7.68 6.74
CA GLU A 405 13.32 6.34 6.89
C GLU A 405 12.56 5.34 6.01
N PHE A 406 11.23 5.34 6.06
CA PHE A 406 10.41 4.35 5.37
C PHE A 406 10.60 4.36 3.85
N GLN A 407 10.79 5.53 3.23
CA GLN A 407 11.02 5.65 1.78
C GLN A 407 12.37 5.04 1.34
N THR A 408 13.29 4.80 2.27
CA THR A 408 14.58 4.16 1.97
C THR A 408 14.53 2.64 2.07
N LEU A 409 13.42 2.05 2.54
CA LEU A 409 13.34 0.61 2.79
C LEU A 409 13.15 -0.24 1.51
N LEU A 410 13.99 -1.24 1.27
CA LEU A 410 13.88 -2.20 0.17
C LEU A 410 12.97 -3.37 0.55
N PHE A 411 11.66 -3.12 0.59
CA PHE A 411 10.62 -4.13 0.82
C PHE A 411 10.22 -4.85 -0.47
N CYS A 412 10.54 -6.13 -0.59
CA CYS A 412 10.28 -6.91 -1.82
C CYS A 412 9.56 -8.25 -1.57
N ARG A 413 9.11 -8.52 -0.35
CA ARG A 413 8.53 -9.83 0.01
C ARG A 413 7.02 -9.79 -0.13
N THR A 414 6.51 -10.49 -1.13
CA THR A 414 5.06 -10.59 -1.37
C THR A 414 4.35 -11.43 -0.30
N ALA A 415 4.99 -12.49 0.20
CA ALA A 415 4.37 -13.45 1.13
C ALA A 415 3.90 -12.84 2.46
N VAL A 416 4.48 -11.72 2.90
CA VAL A 416 4.07 -11.02 4.13
C VAL A 416 2.87 -10.11 3.93
N HIS A 417 2.48 -9.82 2.68
CA HIS A 417 1.28 -9.06 2.35
C HIS A 417 0.00 -9.86 2.62
N GLY A 418 0.06 -11.19 2.59
CA GLY A 418 -1.12 -12.04 2.67
C GLY A 418 -1.94 -11.85 3.95
N LYS A 419 -3.26 -11.96 3.82
CA LYS A 419 -4.23 -11.80 4.93
C LYS A 419 -3.90 -12.64 6.17
N ALA A 420 -3.44 -13.87 5.97
CA ALA A 420 -3.05 -14.73 7.09
C ALA A 420 -1.94 -14.11 7.97
N ARG A 421 -0.96 -13.45 7.35
CA ARG A 421 0.18 -12.83 8.06
C ARG A 421 -0.22 -11.55 8.79
N TYR A 422 -1.11 -10.75 8.19
CA TYR A 422 -1.72 -9.63 8.89
C TYR A 422 -2.55 -10.10 10.09
N GLY A 423 -3.37 -11.15 9.91
CA GLY A 423 -4.20 -11.70 10.99
C GLY A 423 -3.38 -12.19 12.18
N GLU A 424 -2.36 -13.00 11.94
CA GLU A 424 -1.44 -13.51 12.96
C GLU A 424 -0.85 -12.37 13.82
N ARG A 425 -0.37 -11.30 13.17
CA ARG A 425 0.27 -10.17 13.87
C ARG A 425 -0.73 -9.27 14.57
N VAL A 426 -1.92 -9.07 13.99
CA VAL A 426 -3.00 -8.33 14.64
C VAL A 426 -3.52 -9.07 15.87
N GLU A 427 -3.61 -10.40 15.86
CA GLU A 427 -3.93 -11.19 17.06
C GLU A 427 -2.87 -11.04 18.17
N MET A 428 -1.59 -10.98 17.80
CA MET A 428 -0.51 -10.69 18.76
C MET A 428 -0.68 -9.29 19.38
N LEU A 429 -1.00 -8.27 18.57
CA LEU A 429 -1.30 -6.92 19.05
C LEU A 429 -2.53 -6.91 19.97
N GLU A 430 -3.65 -7.52 19.54
CA GLU A 430 -4.90 -7.62 20.29
C GLU A 430 -4.73 -8.33 21.64
N SER A 431 -3.87 -9.35 21.71
CA SER A 431 -3.53 -10.04 22.95
C SER A 431 -2.54 -9.29 23.84
N GLY A 432 -2.01 -8.15 23.41
CA GLY A 432 -1.03 -7.36 24.15
C GLY A 432 0.38 -7.97 24.11
N ARG A 433 0.65 -8.88 23.17
CA ARG A 433 1.93 -9.60 23.02
C ARG A 433 2.82 -8.93 21.97
N PHE A 434 3.28 -7.72 22.25
CA PHE A 434 4.15 -6.95 21.36
C PHE A 434 5.10 -6.04 22.15
N ASN A 435 6.21 -5.62 21.53
CA ASN A 435 7.22 -4.73 22.16
C ASN A 435 7.70 -5.23 23.53
N GLY A 436 7.88 -6.55 23.67
CA GLY A 436 8.31 -7.19 24.92
C GLY A 436 7.21 -7.39 25.96
N ARG A 437 5.96 -6.98 25.70
CA ARG A 437 4.81 -7.27 26.56
C ARG A 437 4.38 -8.72 26.41
N ALA A 438 3.99 -9.37 27.51
CA ALA A 438 3.44 -10.73 27.52
C ALA A 438 1.89 -10.75 27.44
N GLY A 439 1.26 -9.58 27.53
CA GLY A 439 -0.20 -9.39 27.50
C GLY A 439 -0.57 -7.98 27.96
N TRP A 440 -1.86 -7.69 28.01
CA TRP A 440 -2.38 -6.47 28.65
C TRP A 440 -2.32 -6.62 30.18
N ASP A 441 -1.61 -5.73 30.86
CA ASP A 441 -1.39 -5.79 32.31
C ASP A 441 -2.40 -4.88 33.04
N TRP A 442 -3.47 -5.50 33.53
CA TRP A 442 -4.62 -4.84 34.16
C TRP A 442 -4.28 -3.93 35.35
N ALA A 443 -3.16 -4.20 36.04
CA ALA A 443 -2.75 -3.46 37.25
C ALA A 443 -1.95 -2.18 36.94
N LEU A 444 -1.37 -2.05 35.74
CA LEU A 444 -0.57 -0.89 35.35
C LEU A 444 -1.42 0.16 34.61
N GLU A 445 -2.37 -0.26 33.78
CA GLU A 445 -3.28 0.65 33.06
C GLU A 445 -4.20 1.40 34.04
N ALA A 446 -4.71 0.71 35.08
CA ALA A 446 -5.50 1.36 36.15
C ALA A 446 -4.72 2.38 36.99
N LYS A 447 -3.37 2.36 36.98
CA LYS A 447 -2.55 3.39 37.64
C LYS A 447 -2.33 4.60 36.74
N ILE A 448 -2.14 4.38 35.43
CA ILE A 448 -1.94 5.47 34.47
C ILE A 448 -3.24 6.27 34.29
N GLU A 449 -4.42 5.62 34.32
CA GLU A 449 -5.72 6.29 34.28
C GLU A 449 -6.07 7.08 35.56
N ASN A 450 -5.41 6.81 36.70
CA ASN A 450 -5.62 7.53 37.96
C ASN A 450 -4.57 8.64 38.20
N GLU A 451 -3.55 8.75 37.35
CA GLU A 451 -2.47 9.74 37.45
C GLU A 451 -2.50 10.81 36.33
N LEU A 452 -3.46 10.72 35.40
CA LEU A 452 -3.85 11.75 34.42
C LEU A 452 -5.22 12.33 34.80
#